data_AF-J3N3U8-F1
#
_entry.id   AF-J3N3U8-F1
#
_cell.length_a   1.000
_cell.length_b   1.000
_cell.length_c   1.000
_cell.angle_alpha   90.00
_cell.angle_beta   90.00
_cell.angle_gamma   90.00
#
_symmetry.space_group_name_H-M   'P 1'
#
loop_
_entity.id
_entity.type
_entity.pdbx_description
1 polymer ?
#
loop_
_entity_poly.entity_id
_entity_poly.type
_entity_poly.pdbx_seq_one_letter_code
_entity_poly.pdbx_strand_id
1 'polypeptide(L)'
;MPELVELDMETELWSRVGIMHSDEDTPEFVDEDGLQEIIDIARVHRRKAAYERIIATAADVNSLLLSNYAQLLYQFDKDLDRAEDYFKQAVAAEPVDGEAMRRYALFMWHARGDLVGAEDMFTRAIDEEPQSSQHRSSYAWFLWMTGGVETCLIDSGNDTE
;
A
#
# COMPACT_ATOMS: atom_id res chain seq x y z
N MET A 1 -31.55 -26.48 4.01
CA MET A 1 -30.66 -25.69 3.14
C MET A 1 -31.51 -24.61 2.50
N PRO A 2 -31.28 -23.32 2.77
CA PRO A 2 -31.80 -22.26 1.92
C PRO A 2 -30.73 -21.78 0.93
N GLU A 3 -31.21 -21.47 -0.26
CA GLU A 3 -30.50 -21.00 -1.45
C GLU A 3 -29.65 -19.75 -1.19
N LEU A 4 -28.47 -19.75 -1.80
CA LEU A 4 -27.64 -18.56 -2.00
C LEU A 4 -28.38 -17.62 -2.95
N VAL A 5 -29.02 -16.60 -2.41
CA VAL A 5 -29.41 -15.42 -3.19
C VAL A 5 -28.11 -14.71 -3.54
N GLU A 6 -27.67 -14.84 -4.79
CA GLU A 6 -26.77 -13.88 -5.42
C GLU A 6 -27.50 -12.52 -5.35
N LEU A 7 -27.27 -11.80 -4.25
CA LEU A 7 -27.71 -10.42 -4.13
C LEU A 7 -26.99 -9.68 -5.25
N ASP A 8 -27.77 -9.28 -6.24
CA ASP A 8 -27.29 -8.72 -7.49
C ASP A 8 -26.43 -7.49 -7.20
N MET A 9 -25.14 -7.64 -7.50
CA MET A 9 -24.12 -6.63 -7.24
C MET A 9 -24.40 -5.36 -8.04
N GLU A 10 -25.17 -5.45 -9.14
CA GLU A 10 -25.64 -4.30 -9.91
C GLU A 10 -26.61 -3.46 -9.10
N THR A 11 -27.59 -4.05 -8.42
CA THR A 11 -28.58 -3.29 -7.64
C THR A 11 -27.94 -2.51 -6.48
N GLU A 12 -26.88 -3.04 -5.86
CA GLU A 12 -26.13 -2.32 -4.82
C GLU A 12 -25.20 -1.24 -5.39
N LEU A 13 -24.64 -1.47 -6.59
CA LEU A 13 -23.92 -0.45 -7.35
C LEU A 13 -24.85 0.71 -7.73
N TRP A 14 -26.01 0.43 -8.32
CA TRP A 14 -26.99 1.44 -8.72
C TRP A 14 -27.56 2.22 -7.53
N SER A 15 -27.80 1.55 -6.39
CA SER A 15 -28.21 2.18 -5.13
C SER A 15 -27.16 3.17 -4.60
N ARG A 16 -25.88 2.78 -4.65
CA ARG A 16 -24.76 3.64 -4.21
C ARG A 16 -24.44 4.79 -5.17
N VAL A 17 -24.85 4.65 -6.43
CA VAL A 17 -24.78 5.68 -7.48
C VAL A 17 -26.02 6.61 -7.45
N GLY A 18 -26.99 6.36 -6.55
CA GLY A 18 -28.16 7.23 -6.37
C GLY A 18 -29.26 7.03 -7.42
N ILE A 19 -29.26 5.92 -8.15
CA ILE A 19 -30.16 5.65 -9.26
C ILE A 19 -31.13 4.54 -8.85
N MET A 20 -32.23 4.90 -8.18
CA MET A 20 -33.53 4.26 -8.42
C MET A 20 -34.71 5.20 -8.14
N HIS A 21 -35.48 5.39 -9.22
CA HIS A 21 -36.89 5.75 -9.37
C HIS A 21 -37.43 7.06 -8.77
N SER A 22 -37.37 8.12 -9.58
CA SER A 22 -38.57 8.91 -9.85
C SER A 22 -38.65 9.26 -11.33
N ASP A 23 -39.78 8.92 -11.95
CA ASP A 23 -40.14 9.26 -13.32
C ASP A 23 -40.18 10.79 -13.48
N GLU A 24 -39.06 11.46 -13.82
CA GLU A 24 -39.01 12.70 -14.63
C GLU A 24 -37.64 13.37 -14.79
N ASP A 25 -36.56 12.92 -14.15
CA ASP A 25 -35.25 13.57 -14.33
C ASP A 25 -34.39 12.81 -15.35
N THR A 26 -34.21 13.42 -16.53
CA THR A 26 -33.17 13.01 -17.48
C THR A 26 -31.83 12.91 -16.76
N PRO A 27 -31.07 11.81 -16.90
CA PRO A 27 -29.82 11.63 -16.17
C PRO A 27 -28.88 12.80 -16.44
N GLU A 28 -28.33 13.42 -15.40
CA GLU A 28 -27.09 14.17 -15.54
C GLU A 28 -26.10 13.20 -16.18
N PHE A 29 -25.67 13.52 -17.40
CA PHE A 29 -24.67 12.74 -18.12
C PHE A 29 -23.40 12.73 -17.28
N VAL A 30 -23.18 11.67 -16.50
CA VAL A 30 -21.87 11.33 -15.99
C VAL A 30 -21.04 11.09 -17.26
N ASP A 31 -20.06 11.94 -17.50
CA ASP A 31 -19.12 11.74 -18.60
C ASP A 31 -18.34 10.43 -18.40
N GLU A 32 -17.70 9.94 -19.46
CA GLU A 32 -16.95 8.68 -19.39
C GLU A 32 -15.88 8.71 -18.27
N ASP A 33 -15.31 9.89 -18.00
CA ASP A 33 -14.33 10.12 -16.94
C ASP A 33 -14.96 9.96 -15.53
N GLY A 34 -16.13 10.55 -15.28
CA GLY A 34 -16.86 10.38 -14.03
C GLY A 34 -17.33 8.94 -13.79
N LEU A 35 -17.72 8.22 -14.85
CA LEU A 35 -18.08 6.81 -14.75
C LEU A 35 -16.85 5.96 -14.40
N GLN A 36 -15.70 6.27 -15.00
CA GLN A 36 -14.44 5.59 -14.72
C GLN A 36 -13.99 5.81 -13.26
N GLU A 37 -14.11 7.02 -12.74
CA GLU A 37 -13.80 7.33 -11.34
C GLU A 37 -14.68 6.52 -10.36
N ILE A 38 -16.00 6.43 -10.62
CA ILE A 38 -16.92 5.63 -9.83
C ILE A 38 -16.55 4.14 -9.86
N ILE A 39 -16.22 3.61 -11.03
CA ILE A 39 -15.76 2.21 -11.20
C ILE A 39 -14.49 1.96 -10.39
N ASP A 40 -13.54 2.89 -10.41
CA ASP A 40 -12.28 2.74 -9.69
C ASP A 40 -12.47 2.81 -8.16
N ILE A 41 -13.31 3.72 -7.67
CA ILE A 41 -13.71 3.77 -6.25
C ILE A 41 -14.35 2.44 -5.82
N ALA A 42 -15.31 1.93 -6.60
CA ALA A 42 -15.97 0.66 -6.31
C ALA A 42 -15.00 -0.53 -6.35
N ARG A 43 -14.02 -0.51 -7.26
CA ARG A 43 -12.97 -1.52 -7.37
C ARG A 43 -12.05 -1.51 -6.14
N VAL A 44 -11.61 -0.33 -5.70
CA VAL A 44 -10.78 -0.16 -4.50
C VAL A 44 -11.53 -0.64 -3.26
N HIS A 45 -12.79 -0.25 -3.08
CA HIS A 45 -13.60 -0.71 -1.95
C HIS A 45 -13.76 -2.23 -1.91
N ARG A 46 -14.05 -2.86 -3.05
CA ARG A 46 -14.14 -4.32 -3.15
C ARG A 46 -12.81 -4.99 -2.80
N ARG A 47 -11.70 -4.44 -3.31
CA ARG A 47 -10.35 -4.95 -3.02
C ARG A 47 -10.01 -4.83 -1.53
N LYS A 48 -10.33 -3.70 -0.89
CA LYS A 48 -10.14 -3.47 0.55
C LYS A 48 -10.92 -4.49 1.38
N ALA A 49 -12.20 -4.67 1.09
CA ALA A 49 -13.04 -5.64 1.79
C ALA A 49 -12.53 -7.08 1.63
N ALA A 50 -11.97 -7.43 0.47
CA ALA A 50 -11.35 -8.74 0.26
C ALA A 50 -10.10 -8.93 1.15
N TYR A 51 -9.20 -7.95 1.21
CA TYR A 51 -8.04 -7.99 2.11
C TYR A 51 -8.46 -8.12 3.57
N GLU A 52 -9.41 -7.31 4.03
CA GLU A 52 -9.90 -7.33 5.42
C GLU A 52 -10.47 -8.70 5.80
N ARG A 53 -11.25 -9.33 4.90
CA ARG A 53 -11.76 -10.69 5.12
C ARG A 53 -10.62 -11.71 5.21
N ILE A 54 -9.67 -11.67 4.29
CA ILE A 54 -8.54 -12.62 4.30
C ILE A 54 -7.73 -12.44 5.60
N ILE A 55 -7.38 -11.21 5.96
CA ILE A 55 -6.64 -10.90 7.20
C ILE A 55 -7.41 -11.39 8.44
N ALA A 56 -8.72 -11.18 8.49
CA ALA A 56 -9.54 -11.62 9.62
C ALA A 56 -9.67 -13.14 9.75
N THR A 57 -9.55 -13.87 8.65
CA THR A 57 -9.67 -15.35 8.61
C THR A 57 -8.34 -16.08 8.56
N ALA A 58 -7.23 -15.36 8.34
CA ALA A 58 -5.91 -15.94 8.25
C ALA A 58 -5.52 -16.59 9.57
N ALA A 59 -4.99 -17.81 9.50
CA ALA A 59 -4.48 -18.51 10.67
C ALA A 59 -3.11 -17.99 11.09
N ASP A 60 -2.34 -17.46 10.13
CA ASP A 60 -0.98 -16.97 10.26
C ASP A 60 -0.81 -15.57 9.67
N VAL A 61 0.16 -14.84 10.22
CA VAL A 61 0.53 -13.49 9.78
C VAL A 61 1.37 -13.61 8.52
N ASN A 62 0.90 -13.07 7.41
CA ASN A 62 1.59 -13.11 6.12
C ASN A 62 2.11 -11.72 5.73
N SER A 63 3.44 -11.56 5.65
CA SER A 63 4.13 -10.30 5.33
C SER A 63 3.65 -9.68 4.02
N LEU A 64 3.50 -10.49 2.97
CA LEU A 64 3.09 -10.06 1.64
C LEU A 64 1.64 -9.56 1.65
N LEU A 65 0.74 -10.24 2.37
CA LEU A 65 -0.65 -9.83 2.48
C LEU A 65 -0.77 -8.47 3.18
N LEU A 66 -0.09 -8.32 4.33
CA LEU A 66 -0.16 -7.13 5.15
C LEU A 66 0.51 -5.93 4.48
N SER A 67 1.69 -6.09 3.89
CA SER A 67 2.39 -5.01 3.18
C SER A 67 1.63 -4.55 1.92
N ASN A 68 0.95 -5.45 1.21
CA ASN A 68 0.08 -5.07 0.10
C ASN A 68 -1.18 -4.33 0.56
N TYR A 69 -1.77 -4.74 1.68
CA TYR A 69 -2.92 -4.04 2.25
C TYR A 69 -2.53 -2.65 2.77
N ALA A 70 -1.40 -2.53 3.47
CA ALA A 70 -0.82 -1.26 3.89
C ALA A 70 -0.59 -0.31 2.69
N GLN A 71 -0.03 -0.84 1.60
CA GLN A 71 0.18 -0.07 0.37
C GLN A 71 -1.14 0.44 -0.24
N LEU A 72 -2.21 -0.36 -0.21
CA LEU A 72 -3.54 0.03 -0.66
C LEU A 72 -4.09 1.19 0.20
N LEU A 73 -3.99 1.07 1.52
CA LEU A 73 -4.43 2.10 2.46
C LEU A 73 -3.67 3.43 2.23
N TYR A 74 -2.35 3.36 2.04
CA TYR A 74 -1.54 4.53 1.75
C TYR A 74 -1.89 5.18 0.40
N GLN A 75 -2.08 4.39 -0.66
CA GLN A 75 -2.30 4.93 -2.00
C GLN A 75 -3.70 5.51 -2.18
N PHE A 76 -4.73 4.79 -1.71
CA PHE A 76 -6.11 5.09 -2.06
C PHE A 76 -6.91 5.70 -0.91
N ASP A 77 -6.71 5.22 0.31
CA ASP A 77 -7.47 5.73 1.47
C ASP A 77 -6.79 6.93 2.14
N LYS A 78 -5.50 7.14 1.86
CA LYS A 78 -4.62 8.12 2.52
C LYS A 78 -4.58 7.98 4.05
N ASP A 79 -4.94 6.81 4.55
CA ASP A 79 -4.91 6.48 5.97
C ASP A 79 -3.50 6.04 6.37
N LEU A 80 -2.66 7.02 6.70
CA LEU A 80 -1.24 6.81 6.99
C LEU A 80 -1.04 5.99 8.27
N ASP A 81 -1.87 6.22 9.29
CA ASP A 81 -1.73 5.56 10.58
C ASP A 81 -2.04 4.07 10.46
N ARG A 82 -3.17 3.70 9.81
CA ARG A 82 -3.45 2.28 9.56
C ARG A 82 -2.44 1.65 8.62
N ALA A 83 -2.02 2.35 7.56
CA ALA A 83 -1.00 1.82 6.66
C ALA A 83 0.28 1.48 7.42
N GLU A 84 0.73 2.37 8.29
CA GLU A 84 1.91 2.17 9.13
C GLU A 84 1.76 0.97 10.07
N ASP A 85 0.61 0.82 10.73
CA ASP A 85 0.34 -0.32 11.61
C ASP A 85 0.44 -1.67 10.87
N TYR A 86 -0.06 -1.73 9.64
CA TYR A 86 0.04 -2.94 8.82
C TYR A 86 1.45 -3.17 8.28
N PHE A 87 2.20 -2.12 7.93
CA PHE A 87 3.60 -2.27 7.56
C PHE A 87 4.46 -2.78 8.73
N LYS A 88 4.26 -2.27 9.94
CA LYS A 88 4.95 -2.77 11.14
C LYS A 88 4.66 -4.24 11.40
N GLN A 89 3.39 -4.65 11.28
CA GLN A 89 3.02 -6.07 11.37
C GLN A 89 3.64 -6.91 10.26
N ALA A 90 3.71 -6.40 9.03
CA ALA A 90 4.32 -7.11 7.90
C ALA A 90 5.82 -7.37 8.11
N VAL A 91 6.56 -6.39 8.63
CA VAL A 91 7.99 -6.52 8.92
C VAL A 91 8.27 -7.42 10.12
N ALA A 92 7.31 -7.55 11.04
CA ALA A 92 7.41 -8.45 12.19
C ALA A 92 6.91 -9.88 11.89
N ALA A 93 6.39 -10.14 10.69
CA ALA A 93 5.89 -11.46 10.30
C ALA A 93 7.04 -12.44 10.02
N GLU A 94 6.78 -13.72 10.24
CA GLU A 94 7.72 -14.81 9.94
C GLU A 94 7.19 -15.67 8.78
N PRO A 95 8.02 -16.03 7.79
CA PRO A 95 9.45 -15.70 7.69
C PRO A 95 9.67 -14.21 7.38
N VAL A 96 10.84 -13.71 7.79
CA VAL A 96 11.33 -12.37 7.45
C VAL A 96 11.28 -12.14 5.93
N ASP A 97 10.81 -10.96 5.53
CA ASP A 97 10.54 -10.59 4.12
C ASP A 97 11.19 -9.24 3.79
N GLY A 98 12.24 -9.26 2.97
CA GLY A 98 12.96 -8.06 2.57
C GLY A 98 12.12 -7.11 1.71
N GLU A 99 11.15 -7.62 0.96
CA GLU A 99 10.23 -6.79 0.18
C GLU A 99 9.25 -6.03 1.08
N ALA A 100 8.78 -6.64 2.17
CA ALA A 100 7.96 -5.95 3.18
C ALA A 100 8.75 -4.80 3.85
N MET A 101 10.02 -5.04 4.21
CA MET A 101 10.92 -4.01 4.75
C MET A 101 11.13 -2.87 3.74
N ARG A 102 11.47 -3.18 2.49
CA ARG A 102 11.69 -2.19 1.43
C ARG A 102 10.45 -1.31 1.20
N ARG A 103 9.25 -1.89 1.21
CA ARG A 103 7.99 -1.14 1.08
C ARG A 103 7.73 -0.24 2.28
N TYR A 104 8.03 -0.72 3.49
CA TYR A 104 7.89 0.10 4.68
C TYR A 104 8.89 1.27 4.69
N ALA A 105 10.12 1.04 4.22
CA ALA A 105 11.13 2.08 4.03
C ALA A 105 10.62 3.20 3.11
N LEU A 106 10.04 2.83 1.95
CA LEU A 106 9.46 3.77 1.00
C LEU A 106 8.29 4.56 1.62
N PHE A 107 7.45 3.90 2.41
CA PHE A 107 6.37 4.57 3.13
C PHE A 107 6.90 5.58 4.14
N MET A 108 7.87 5.21 4.98
CA MET A 108 8.45 6.11 5.98
C MET A 108 9.10 7.32 5.32
N TRP A 109 9.84 7.11 4.24
CA TRP A 109 10.46 8.19 3.48
C TRP A 109 9.41 9.14 2.84
N HIS A 110 8.46 8.62 2.07
CA HIS A 110 7.55 9.48 1.30
C HIS A 110 6.37 10.02 2.09
N ALA A 111 5.82 9.23 3.01
CA ALA A 111 4.60 9.59 3.74
C ALA A 111 4.88 10.28 5.07
N ARG A 112 5.97 9.91 5.76
CA ARG A 112 6.33 10.46 7.08
C ARG A 112 7.53 11.40 7.07
N GLY A 113 8.36 11.34 6.02
CA GLY A 113 9.64 12.06 6.00
C GLY A 113 10.65 11.50 6.99
N ASP A 114 10.45 10.27 7.47
CA ASP A 114 11.37 9.61 8.40
C ASP A 114 12.52 8.97 7.63
N LEU A 115 13.59 9.75 7.43
CA LEU A 115 14.76 9.33 6.68
C LEU A 115 15.56 8.26 7.42
N VAL A 116 15.69 8.38 8.74
CA VAL A 116 16.45 7.45 9.58
C VAL A 116 15.75 6.09 9.62
N GLY A 117 14.44 6.07 9.86
CA GLY A 117 13.66 4.84 9.83
C GLY A 117 13.64 4.18 8.44
N ALA A 118 13.59 4.99 7.38
CA ALA A 118 13.67 4.47 6.01
C ALA A 118 15.03 3.83 5.71
N GLU A 119 16.15 4.45 6.10
CA GLU A 119 17.48 3.89 5.93
C GLU A 119 17.66 2.56 6.68
N ASP A 120 17.20 2.47 7.93
CA ASP A 120 17.24 1.22 8.70
C ASP A 120 16.50 0.09 7.98
N MET A 121 15.30 0.35 7.47
CA MET A 121 14.56 -0.67 6.73
C MET A 121 15.19 -1.04 5.39
N PHE A 122 15.76 -0.08 4.65
CA PHE A 122 16.44 -0.37 3.39
C PHE A 122 17.69 -1.23 3.59
N THR A 123 18.49 -0.91 4.59
CA THR A 123 19.71 -1.67 4.92
C THR A 123 19.36 -3.07 5.40
N ARG A 124 18.39 -3.21 6.30
CA ARG A 124 17.88 -4.53 6.73
C ARG A 124 17.34 -5.35 5.57
N ALA A 125 16.58 -4.76 4.64
CA ALA A 125 16.12 -5.49 3.45
C ALA A 125 17.28 -6.06 2.61
N ILE A 126 18.39 -5.31 2.49
CA ILE A 126 19.59 -5.76 1.78
C ILE A 126 20.31 -6.86 2.55
N ASP A 127 20.38 -6.77 3.88
CA ASP A 127 21.03 -7.76 4.73
C ASP A 127 20.28 -9.10 4.73
N GLU A 128 18.94 -9.06 4.78
CA GLU A 128 18.09 -10.25 4.72
C GLU A 128 18.13 -10.93 3.34
N GLU A 129 18.14 -10.13 2.27
CA GLU A 129 18.16 -10.65 0.90
C GLU A 129 19.31 -10.04 0.06
N PRO A 130 20.59 -10.42 0.31
CA PRO A 130 21.75 -9.81 -0.34
C PRO A 130 21.83 -10.06 -1.85
N GLN A 131 21.03 -10.95 -2.41
CA GLN A 131 21.00 -11.20 -3.86
C GLN A 131 19.98 -10.31 -4.58
N SER A 132 19.09 -9.62 -3.86
CA SER A 132 18.09 -8.73 -4.46
C SER A 132 18.72 -7.46 -5.01
N SER A 133 18.73 -7.31 -6.34
CA SER A 133 19.10 -6.05 -6.98
C SER A 133 18.07 -4.95 -6.74
N GLN A 134 16.81 -5.31 -6.49
CA GLN A 134 15.71 -4.37 -6.26
C GLN A 134 15.88 -3.61 -4.95
N HIS A 135 16.33 -4.29 -3.89
CA HIS A 135 16.56 -3.68 -2.57
C HIS A 135 17.69 -2.66 -2.65
N ARG A 136 18.82 -3.06 -3.24
CA ARG A 136 19.95 -2.15 -3.53
C ARG A 136 19.56 -0.97 -4.40
N SER A 137 18.76 -1.20 -5.45
CA SER A 137 18.35 -0.12 -6.36
C SER A 137 17.44 0.88 -5.65
N SER A 138 16.52 0.39 -4.80
CA SER A 138 15.65 1.27 -4.01
C SER A 138 16.46 2.08 -2.98
N TYR A 139 17.44 1.45 -2.33
CA TYR A 139 18.30 2.16 -1.38
C TYR A 139 19.21 3.19 -2.08
N ALA A 140 19.80 2.85 -3.22
CA ALA A 140 20.57 3.80 -4.02
C ALA A 140 19.71 5.00 -4.48
N TRP A 141 18.44 4.75 -4.84
CA TRP A 141 17.51 5.83 -5.17
C TRP A 141 17.19 6.72 -3.98
N PHE A 142 16.97 6.13 -2.80
CA PHE A 142 16.83 6.87 -1.55
C PHE A 142 18.03 7.79 -1.30
N LEU A 143 19.25 7.25 -1.34
CA LEU A 143 20.48 8.02 -1.13
C LEU A 143 20.63 9.16 -2.14
N TRP A 144 20.36 8.89 -3.42
CA TRP A 144 20.42 9.91 -4.47
C TRP A 144 19.47 11.08 -4.21
N MET A 145 18.25 10.77 -3.76
CA MET A 145 17.21 11.78 -3.56
C MET A 145 17.34 12.54 -2.24
N THR A 146 17.90 11.92 -1.19
CA THR A 146 18.11 12.56 0.12
C THR A 146 19.49 13.21 0.24
N GLY A 147 20.37 13.03 -0.75
CA GLY A 147 21.73 13.56 -0.76
C GLY A 147 22.70 12.79 0.16
N GLY A 148 22.26 11.71 0.79
CA GLY A 148 23.09 10.90 1.70
C GLY A 148 23.60 11.66 2.94
N VAL A 149 23.09 12.87 3.22
CA VAL A 149 23.70 13.79 4.20
C VAL A 149 23.45 13.42 5.67
N GLU A 150 22.51 12.53 5.94
CA GLU A 150 22.22 12.03 7.30
C GLU A 150 22.49 10.52 7.43
N THR A 151 23.11 9.90 6.42
CA THR A 151 23.36 8.46 6.45
C THR A 151 24.62 8.14 7.23
N CYS A 152 24.63 6.96 7.86
CA CYS A 152 25.78 6.48 8.63
C CYS A 152 27.02 6.21 7.74
N LEU A 153 26.87 6.34 6.43
CA LEU A 153 27.93 6.27 5.45
C LEU A 153 28.72 7.58 5.48
N ILE A 154 29.66 7.66 6.42
CA ILE A 154 30.71 8.67 6.39
C ILE A 154 31.34 8.61 4.99
N ASP A 155 31.22 9.69 4.23
CA ASP A 155 32.06 9.93 3.07
C ASP A 155 33.50 9.99 3.59
N SER A 156 34.19 8.85 3.60
CA SER A 156 35.65 8.82 3.68
C SER A 156 36.22 9.26 2.34
N GLY A 157 35.76 10.41 1.87
CA GLY A 157 36.39 11.17 0.82
C GLY A 157 37.75 11.56 1.35
N ASN A 158 38.79 11.00 0.75
CA ASN A 158 40.16 11.38 1.00
C ASN A 158 40.28 12.92 0.93
N ASP A 159 40.40 13.55 2.09
CA ASP A 159 41.15 14.79 2.26
C ASP A 159 42.63 14.44 2.00
N THR A 160 43.01 14.33 0.73
CA THR A 160 44.41 14.43 0.33
C THR A 160 44.62 15.78 -0.33
N GLU A 161 45.41 16.59 0.37
CA GLU A 161 45.95 17.93 0.06
C GLU A 161 46.27 18.20 -1.43
#